data_AF-A0A812K2I9-F1
#
_entry.id   AF-A0A812K2I9-F1
#
_cell.length_a   1.000
_cell.length_b   1.000
_cell.length_c   1.000
_cell.angle_alpha   90.00
_cell.angle_beta   90.00
_cell.angle_gamma   90.00
#
_symmetry.space_group_name_H-M   'P 1'
#
loop_
_entity.id
_entity.type
_entity.pdbx_description
1 polymer ?
#
loop_
_entity_poly.entity_id
_entity_poly.type
_entity_poly.pdbx_seq_one_letter_code
_entity_poly.pdbx_strand_id
1 'polypeptide(L)'
;YYGTFTRTFLTMFEILFANWSPPARVLVENFSEWFSIFFLIYRCVLGFAVLNVVNAVFVQQTMKTASSDEDLAFKQKEKDVAMYTRKVKKLFQTIDISGDGTINIEEFAKLVQSPKMKFWMSQLELEYHDLLSLFEFLDNGDGEITLMEFIEGASRLRGGAKALDVWRLETKLEAAFRAHRIKGAGFWGKFAPKLGNQRRECSAMLGIYLGPQ
;
A
#
# COMPACT_ATOMS: atom_id res chain seq x y z
N TYR A 1 -45.83 -4.92 46.68
CA TYR A 1 -44.62 -4.12 46.46
C TYR A 1 -43.56 -4.37 47.53
N TYR A 2 -43.84 -4.18 48.81
CA TYR A 2 -42.80 -4.21 49.86
C TYR A 2 -43.13 -5.25 50.96
N GLY A 3 -42.11 -5.81 51.64
CA GLY A 3 -42.31 -6.67 52.82
C GLY A 3 -41.36 -7.87 52.96
N THR A 4 -40.79 -8.36 51.87
CA THR A 4 -39.72 -9.38 51.90
C THR A 4 -38.59 -8.98 50.95
N PHE A 5 -37.36 -9.42 51.23
CA PHE A 5 -36.18 -9.08 50.41
C PHE A 5 -36.40 -9.34 48.92
N THR A 6 -36.92 -10.53 48.56
CA THR A 6 -37.19 -10.92 47.18
C THR A 6 -38.24 -10.04 46.50
N ARG A 7 -39.29 -9.63 47.24
CA ARG A 7 -40.32 -8.72 46.71
C ARG A 7 -39.75 -7.32 46.47
N THR A 8 -38.93 -6.82 47.40
CA THR A 8 -38.25 -5.54 47.23
C THR A 8 -37.26 -5.57 46.07
N PHE A 9 -36.50 -6.65 45.90
CA PHE A 9 -35.59 -6.84 44.76
C PHE A 9 -36.35 -6.82 43.42
N LEU A 10 -37.48 -7.52 43.34
CA LEU A 10 -38.34 -7.51 42.15
C LEU A 10 -38.88 -6.10 41.86
N THR A 11 -39.29 -5.35 42.89
CA THR A 11 -39.71 -3.95 42.68
C THR A 11 -38.57 -3.04 42.24
N MET A 12 -37.34 -3.25 42.70
CA MET A 12 -36.18 -2.47 42.23
C MET A 12 -35.87 -2.78 40.77
N PHE A 13 -35.99 -4.04 40.36
CA PHE A 13 -35.85 -4.43 38.96
C PHE A 13 -36.94 -3.79 38.07
N GLU A 14 -38.19 -3.80 38.53
CA GLU A 14 -39.32 -3.17 37.83
C GLU A 14 -39.14 -1.65 37.67
N ILE A 15 -38.64 -0.97 38.70
CA ILE A 15 -38.33 0.47 38.68
C ILE A 15 -37.19 0.79 37.71
N LEU A 16 -36.22 -0.11 37.54
CA LEU A 16 -35.07 0.10 36.66
C LEU A 16 -35.40 -0.12 35.18
N PHE A 17 -36.13 -1.18 34.85
CA PHE A 17 -36.31 -1.64 33.46
C PHE A 17 -37.73 -1.51 32.89
N ALA A 18 -38.77 -1.50 33.73
CA ALA A 18 -40.15 -1.59 33.29
C ALA A 18 -40.91 -0.29 33.58
N ASN A 19 -41.79 -0.32 34.60
CA ASN A 19 -42.62 0.82 34.96
C ASN A 19 -42.32 1.25 36.40
N TRP A 20 -41.71 2.44 36.52
CA TRP A 20 -41.33 3.02 37.80
C TRP A 20 -42.49 3.74 38.49
N SER A 21 -43.54 4.14 37.75
CA SER A 21 -44.60 5.00 38.27
C SER A 21 -45.47 4.34 39.35
N PRO A 22 -45.98 3.08 39.17
CA PRO A 22 -46.84 2.45 40.17
C PRO A 22 -46.12 2.19 41.51
N PRO A 23 -44.90 1.61 41.56
CA PRO A 23 -44.19 1.41 42.82
C PRO A 23 -43.81 2.74 43.51
N ALA A 24 -43.35 3.73 42.74
CA ALA A 24 -42.99 5.04 43.30
C ALA A 24 -44.20 5.77 43.90
N ARG A 25 -45.35 5.76 43.20
CA ARG A 25 -46.58 6.43 43.65
C ARG A 25 -47.10 5.83 44.95
N VAL A 26 -47.11 4.50 45.08
CA VAL A 26 -47.51 3.82 46.32
C VAL A 26 -46.63 4.23 47.51
N LEU A 27 -45.33 4.45 47.32
CA LEU A 27 -44.46 4.87 48.41
C LEU A 27 -44.63 6.35 48.78
N VAL A 28 -44.88 7.20 47.79
CA VAL A 28 -45.10 8.64 47.95
C VAL A 28 -46.41 8.93 48.68
N GLU A 29 -47.49 8.24 48.30
CA GLU A 29 -48.83 8.44 48.89
C GLU A 29 -48.94 7.91 50.33
N ASN A 30 -48.18 6.87 50.70
CA ASN A 30 -48.29 6.23 52.02
C ASN A 30 -47.30 6.75 53.08
N PHE A 31 -46.16 7.34 52.69
CA PHE A 31 -45.12 7.74 53.63
C PHE A 31 -44.80 9.24 53.59
N SER A 32 -44.24 9.73 52.48
CA SER A 32 -43.84 11.13 52.32
C SER A 32 -43.49 11.46 50.88
N GLU A 33 -43.77 12.70 50.46
CA GLU A 33 -43.43 13.21 49.13
C GLU A 33 -41.91 13.27 48.86
N TRP A 34 -41.08 13.37 49.90
CA TRP A 34 -39.62 13.42 49.77
C TRP A 34 -39.01 12.19 49.10
N PHE A 35 -39.68 11.03 49.21
CA PHE A 35 -39.23 9.80 48.53
C PHE A 35 -39.27 9.93 47.00
N SER A 36 -40.07 10.84 46.44
CA SER A 36 -40.11 11.11 44.99
C SER A 36 -38.75 11.57 44.45
N ILE A 37 -38.09 12.46 45.19
CA ILE A 37 -36.80 13.03 44.79
C ILE A 37 -35.72 11.96 44.78
N PHE A 38 -35.73 11.07 45.78
CA PHE A 38 -34.81 9.94 45.86
C PHE A 38 -34.95 9.00 44.64
N PHE A 39 -36.17 8.62 44.27
CA PHE A 39 -36.41 7.76 43.10
C PHE A 39 -36.03 8.43 41.78
N LEU A 40 -36.28 9.74 41.64
CA LEU A 40 -35.89 10.49 40.44
C LEU A 40 -34.37 10.53 40.28
N ILE A 41 -33.62 10.82 41.35
CA ILE A 41 -32.15 10.81 41.32
C ILE A 41 -31.63 9.41 41.01
N TYR A 42 -32.14 8.38 41.70
CA TYR A 42 -31.78 6.98 41.44
C TYR A 42 -31.99 6.62 39.97
N ARG A 43 -33.15 6.99 39.40
CA ARG A 43 -33.51 6.68 38.02
C ARG A 43 -32.63 7.42 37.02
N CYS A 44 -32.37 8.70 37.22
CA CYS A 44 -31.49 9.48 36.37
C CYS A 44 -30.08 8.89 36.39
N VAL A 45 -29.50 8.70 37.59
CA VAL A 45 -28.13 8.19 37.72
C VAL A 45 -27.99 6.80 37.12
N LEU A 46 -28.84 5.84 37.49
CA LEU A 46 -28.74 4.49 36.93
C LEU A 46 -29.10 4.42 35.45
N GLY A 47 -30.10 5.17 35.00
CA GLY A 47 -30.47 5.21 33.58
C GLY A 47 -29.33 5.74 32.72
N PHE A 48 -28.76 6.89 33.08
CA PHE A 48 -27.63 7.46 32.36
C PHE A 48 -26.38 6.57 32.47
N ALA A 49 -26.08 6.02 33.64
CA ALA A 49 -24.91 5.16 33.83
C ALA A 49 -24.99 3.88 32.97
N VAL A 50 -26.13 3.19 32.99
CA VAL A 50 -26.32 1.95 32.22
C VAL A 50 -26.23 2.21 30.72
N LEU A 51 -26.92 3.25 30.21
CA LEU A 51 -26.87 3.60 28.78
C LEU A 51 -25.46 3.97 28.34
N ASN A 52 -24.73 4.74 29.15
CA ASN A 52 -23.35 5.14 28.84
C ASN A 52 -22.40 3.93 28.83
N VAL A 53 -22.54 3.00 29.76
CA VAL A 53 -21.74 1.76 29.80
C VAL A 53 -22.03 0.89 28.58
N VAL A 54 -23.30 0.68 28.24
CA VAL A 54 -23.70 -0.11 27.09
C VAL A 54 -23.14 0.49 25.80
N ASN A 55 -23.31 1.80 25.60
CA ASN A 55 -22.77 2.51 24.44
C ASN A 55 -21.24 2.41 24.37
N ALA A 56 -20.55 2.55 25.51
CA ALA A 56 -19.09 2.42 25.56
C ALA A 56 -18.63 1.01 25.16
N VAL A 57 -19.29 -0.04 25.63
CA VAL A 57 -18.97 -1.44 25.27
C VAL A 57 -19.20 -1.68 23.79
N PHE A 58 -20.30 -1.19 23.22
CA PHE A 58 -20.56 -1.29 21.78
C PHE A 58 -19.46 -0.61 20.97
N VAL A 59 -19.07 0.63 21.32
CA VAL A 59 -17.98 1.35 20.65
C VAL A 59 -16.66 0.60 20.77
N GLN A 60 -16.32 0.08 21.95
CA GLN A 60 -15.10 -0.71 22.14
C GLN A 60 -15.07 -1.98 21.28
N GLN A 61 -16.19 -2.69 21.18
CA GLN A 61 -16.31 -3.88 20.34
C GLN A 61 -16.16 -3.52 18.85
N THR A 62 -16.82 -2.46 18.39
CA THR A 62 -16.68 -1.98 17.01
C THR A 62 -15.24 -1.59 16.68
N MET A 63 -14.56 -0.85 17.56
CA MET A 63 -13.17 -0.46 17.37
C MET A 63 -12.22 -1.67 17.35
N LYS A 64 -12.44 -2.67 18.21
CA LYS A 64 -11.63 -3.89 18.24
C LYS A 64 -11.76 -4.73 16.97
N THR A 65 -12.96 -4.82 16.40
CA THR A 65 -13.17 -5.50 15.11
C THR A 65 -12.49 -4.74 13.99
N ALA A 66 -12.65 -3.41 13.93
CA ALA A 66 -11.98 -2.58 12.93
C ALA A 66 -10.44 -2.71 13.00
N SER A 67 -9.85 -2.70 14.20
CA SER A 67 -8.40 -2.89 14.35
C SER A 67 -7.93 -4.31 14.01
N SER A 68 -8.75 -5.32 14.31
CA SER A 68 -8.43 -6.71 13.99
C SER A 68 -8.33 -6.93 12.48
N ASP A 69 -9.13 -6.24 11.68
CA ASP A 69 -9.09 -6.37 10.22
C ASP A 69 -7.77 -5.81 9.64
N GLU A 70 -7.25 -4.71 10.20
CA GLU A 70 -5.95 -4.15 9.81
C GLU A 70 -4.79 -5.09 10.15
N ASP A 71 -4.77 -5.62 11.39
CA ASP A 71 -3.74 -6.58 11.83
C ASP A 71 -3.78 -7.88 11.02
N LEU A 72 -4.99 -8.36 10.69
CA LEU A 72 -5.18 -9.54 9.86
C LEU A 72 -4.69 -9.28 8.42
N ALA A 73 -4.99 -8.11 7.86
CA ALA A 73 -4.52 -7.73 6.52
C ALA A 73 -2.99 -7.63 6.48
N PHE A 74 -2.35 -7.07 7.51
CA PHE A 74 -0.89 -7.02 7.61
C PHE A 74 -0.27 -8.42 7.68
N LYS A 75 -0.79 -9.28 8.58
CA LYS A 75 -0.32 -10.67 8.72
C LYS A 75 -0.51 -11.48 7.44
N GLN A 76 -1.57 -11.22 6.68
CA GLN A 76 -1.79 -11.88 5.39
C GLN A 76 -0.71 -11.49 4.38
N LYS A 77 -0.41 -10.19 4.25
CA LYS A 77 0.67 -9.71 3.36
C LYS A 77 2.03 -10.30 3.73
N GLU A 78 2.35 -10.36 5.02
CA GLU A 78 3.60 -10.95 5.49
C GLU A 78 3.70 -12.44 5.13
N LYS A 79 2.61 -13.20 5.31
CA LYS A 79 2.53 -14.60 4.89
C LYS A 79 2.71 -14.75 3.38
N ASP A 80 2.08 -13.90 2.59
CA ASP A 80 2.17 -13.96 1.12
C ASP A 80 3.61 -13.72 0.65
N VAL A 81 4.30 -12.74 1.23
CA VAL A 81 5.73 -12.47 0.99
C VAL A 81 6.59 -13.66 1.41
N ALA A 82 6.37 -14.21 2.61
CA ALA A 82 7.14 -15.35 3.09
C ALA A 82 6.93 -16.62 2.24
N MET A 83 5.70 -16.89 1.79
CA MET A 83 5.41 -17.99 0.87
C MET A 83 6.10 -17.77 -0.48
N TYR A 84 6.08 -16.55 -0.99
CA TYR A 84 6.76 -16.20 -2.24
C TYR A 84 8.28 -16.45 -2.13
N THR A 85 8.94 -15.91 -1.11
CA THR A 85 10.38 -16.12 -0.88
C THR A 85 10.72 -17.60 -0.74
N ARG A 86 9.87 -18.40 -0.09
CA ARG A 86 10.05 -19.86 0.00
C ARG A 86 9.93 -20.56 -1.36
N LYS A 87 8.97 -20.16 -2.21
CA LYS A 87 8.84 -20.71 -3.57
C LYS A 87 10.08 -20.39 -4.39
N VAL A 88 10.51 -19.13 -4.39
CA VAL A 88 11.71 -18.67 -5.10
C VAL A 88 12.97 -19.39 -4.61
N LYS A 89 13.13 -19.59 -3.30
CA LYS A 89 14.27 -20.34 -2.75
C LYS A 89 14.28 -21.80 -3.19
N LYS A 90 13.12 -22.47 -3.22
CA LYS A 90 13.03 -23.86 -3.72
C LYS A 90 13.38 -23.97 -5.20
N LEU A 91 12.99 -22.96 -5.97
CA LEU A 91 13.34 -22.87 -7.39
C LEU A 91 14.84 -22.73 -7.59
N PHE A 92 15.45 -21.81 -6.86
CA PHE A 92 16.88 -21.59 -6.89
C PHE A 92 17.65 -22.89 -6.61
N GLN A 93 17.27 -23.63 -5.56
CA GLN A 93 17.87 -24.94 -5.22
C GLN A 93 17.64 -26.04 -6.26
N THR A 94 16.65 -25.88 -7.14
CA THR A 94 16.41 -26.84 -8.23
C THR A 94 17.22 -26.48 -9.47
N ILE A 95 17.62 -25.22 -9.59
CA ILE A 95 18.37 -24.69 -10.74
C ILE A 95 19.87 -24.81 -10.52
N ASP A 96 20.32 -24.53 -9.30
CA ASP A 96 21.70 -24.67 -8.84
C ASP A 96 22.09 -26.16 -8.81
N ILE A 97 22.74 -26.62 -9.89
CA ILE A 97 23.19 -28.01 -10.04
C ILE A 97 24.60 -28.17 -9.44
N SER A 98 25.43 -27.14 -9.53
CA SER A 98 26.78 -27.07 -8.96
C SER A 98 26.76 -27.05 -7.42
N GLY A 99 25.71 -26.50 -6.81
CA GLY A 99 25.56 -26.30 -5.37
C GLY A 99 26.43 -25.18 -4.82
N ASP A 100 26.89 -24.25 -5.66
CA ASP A 100 27.75 -23.12 -5.28
C ASP A 100 26.97 -21.92 -4.73
N GLY A 101 25.63 -21.93 -4.85
CA GLY A 101 24.77 -20.85 -4.39
C GLY A 101 24.66 -19.68 -5.38
N THR A 102 25.17 -19.85 -6.61
CA THR A 102 24.97 -18.95 -7.74
C THR A 102 24.35 -19.71 -8.92
N ILE A 103 23.90 -19.00 -9.95
CA ILE A 103 23.36 -19.62 -11.16
C ILE A 103 24.11 -19.03 -12.34
N ASN A 104 24.84 -19.88 -13.05
CA ASN A 104 25.59 -19.47 -14.23
C ASN A 104 24.70 -19.49 -15.47
N ILE A 105 25.07 -18.71 -16.49
CA ILE A 105 24.31 -18.60 -17.74
C ILE A 105 24.12 -19.96 -18.43
N GLU A 106 25.07 -20.87 -18.29
CA GLU A 106 25.02 -22.22 -18.87
C GLU A 106 24.03 -23.13 -18.14
N GLU A 107 23.94 -23.02 -16.82
CA GLU A 107 22.97 -23.74 -16.00
C GLU A 107 21.57 -23.22 -16.26
N PHE A 108 21.45 -21.88 -16.31
CA PHE A 108 20.21 -21.21 -16.68
C PHE A 108 19.75 -21.64 -18.08
N ALA A 109 20.62 -21.63 -19.08
CA ALA A 109 20.29 -22.05 -20.45
C ALA A 109 19.82 -23.50 -20.55
N LYS A 110 20.46 -24.43 -19.82
CA LYS A 110 20.06 -25.85 -19.78
C LYS A 110 18.66 -26.03 -19.19
N LEU A 111 18.35 -25.30 -18.11
CA LEU A 111 17.05 -25.39 -17.45
C LEU A 111 15.94 -24.69 -18.22
N VAL A 112 16.27 -23.61 -18.93
CA VAL A 112 15.34 -22.87 -19.78
C VAL A 112 14.76 -23.72 -20.91
N GLN A 113 15.52 -24.68 -21.43
CA GLN A 113 15.01 -25.65 -22.41
C GLN A 113 14.08 -26.71 -21.79
N SER A 114 14.09 -26.87 -20.47
CA SER A 114 13.26 -27.86 -19.79
C SER A 114 11.80 -27.37 -19.66
N PRO A 115 10.80 -28.27 -19.81
CA PRO A 115 9.41 -27.94 -19.55
C PRO A 115 9.15 -27.56 -18.08
N LYS A 116 10.06 -27.93 -17.17
CA LYS A 116 10.02 -27.54 -15.76
C LYS A 116 10.15 -26.02 -15.62
N MET A 117 11.08 -25.37 -16.31
CA MET A 117 11.27 -23.91 -16.21
C MET A 117 10.04 -23.12 -16.65
N LYS A 118 9.36 -23.55 -17.72
CA LYS A 118 8.08 -22.95 -18.17
C LYS A 118 7.01 -23.05 -17.07
N PHE A 119 6.88 -24.22 -16.47
CA PHE A 119 5.96 -24.42 -15.35
C PHE A 119 6.32 -23.50 -14.17
N TRP A 120 7.60 -23.39 -13.84
CA TRP A 120 8.06 -22.55 -12.74
C TRP A 120 7.86 -21.05 -12.97
N MET A 121 8.13 -20.56 -14.18
CA MET A 121 7.85 -19.17 -14.57
C MET A 121 6.35 -18.86 -14.47
N SER A 122 5.49 -19.80 -14.86
CA SER A 122 4.04 -19.66 -14.66
C SER A 122 3.65 -19.62 -13.16
N GLN A 123 4.35 -20.37 -12.31
CA GLN A 123 4.11 -20.35 -10.85
C GLN A 123 4.58 -19.05 -10.18
N LEU A 124 5.54 -18.35 -10.78
CA LEU A 124 6.03 -17.05 -10.31
C LEU A 124 5.33 -15.86 -10.97
N GLU A 125 4.39 -16.10 -11.89
CA GLU A 125 3.69 -15.06 -12.67
C GLU A 125 4.66 -14.17 -13.47
N LEU A 126 5.76 -14.75 -13.96
CA LEU A 126 6.76 -14.06 -14.76
C LEU A 126 6.42 -14.20 -16.24
N GLU A 127 6.09 -13.08 -16.87
CA GLU A 127 5.86 -12.98 -18.30
C GLU A 127 7.20 -12.70 -18.99
N TYR A 128 7.69 -13.64 -19.78
CA TYR A 128 8.97 -13.51 -20.47
C TYR A 128 8.79 -13.73 -21.98
N HIS A 129 9.28 -12.78 -22.76
CA HIS A 129 9.34 -12.88 -24.22
C HIS A 129 10.69 -13.42 -24.71
N ASP A 130 11.77 -13.02 -24.04
CA ASP A 130 13.12 -13.50 -24.29
C ASP A 130 13.80 -13.86 -22.97
N LEU A 131 14.44 -15.03 -22.98
CA LEU A 131 15.05 -15.67 -21.82
C LEU A 131 16.45 -15.13 -21.55
N LEU A 132 17.15 -14.66 -22.60
CA LEU A 132 18.42 -13.97 -22.46
C LEU A 132 18.22 -12.61 -21.81
N SER A 133 17.19 -11.88 -22.23
CA SER A 133 16.80 -10.64 -21.56
C SER A 133 16.43 -10.88 -20.10
N LEU A 134 15.73 -11.98 -19.79
CA LEU A 134 15.42 -12.31 -18.40
C LEU A 134 16.69 -12.52 -17.56
N PHE A 135 17.69 -13.22 -18.09
CA PHE A 135 18.98 -13.39 -17.42
C PHE A 135 19.66 -12.02 -17.19
N GLU A 136 19.76 -11.19 -18.23
CA GLU A 136 20.32 -9.83 -18.13
C GLU A 136 19.56 -8.92 -17.15
N PHE A 137 18.25 -9.14 -16.95
CA PHE A 137 17.44 -8.38 -15.99
C PHE A 137 17.65 -8.83 -14.54
N LEU A 138 18.01 -10.09 -14.34
CA LEU A 138 18.24 -10.67 -13.02
C LEU A 138 19.70 -10.49 -12.57
N ASP A 139 20.63 -10.54 -13.52
CA ASP A 139 22.07 -10.35 -13.33
C ASP A 139 22.41 -8.88 -13.01
N ASN A 140 23.39 -8.67 -12.14
CA ASN A 140 23.94 -7.36 -11.81
C ASN A 140 25.04 -6.91 -12.81
N GLY A 141 25.45 -7.80 -13.72
CA GLY A 141 26.50 -7.64 -14.71
C GLY A 141 27.79 -8.42 -14.39
N ASP A 142 27.78 -9.33 -13.42
CA ASP A 142 28.88 -10.23 -13.09
C ASP A 142 28.77 -11.60 -13.78
N GLY A 143 27.62 -11.89 -14.41
CA GLY A 143 27.37 -13.11 -15.16
C GLY A 143 26.92 -14.29 -14.30
N GLU A 144 26.67 -14.06 -13.00
CA GLU A 144 26.20 -15.07 -12.05
C GLU A 144 25.00 -14.55 -11.26
N ILE A 145 23.90 -15.30 -11.19
CA ILE A 145 22.72 -14.85 -10.43
C ILE A 145 22.76 -15.43 -9.02
N THR A 146 22.93 -14.59 -8.01
CA THR A 146 22.81 -15.00 -6.60
C THR A 146 21.35 -15.19 -6.18
N LEU A 147 21.12 -15.92 -5.08
CA LEU A 147 19.77 -16.10 -4.53
C LEU A 147 19.06 -14.76 -4.22
N MET A 148 19.80 -13.77 -3.74
CA MET A 148 19.23 -12.46 -3.38
C MET A 148 18.81 -11.68 -4.62
N GLU A 149 19.63 -11.70 -5.68
CA GLU A 149 19.30 -11.11 -6.97
C GLU A 149 18.13 -11.79 -7.63
N PHE A 150 18.06 -13.11 -7.55
CA PHE A 150 16.93 -13.86 -8.08
C PHE A 150 15.62 -13.48 -7.36
N ILE A 151 15.63 -13.34 -6.03
CA ILE A 151 14.46 -12.90 -5.25
C ILE A 151 14.06 -11.47 -5.61
N GLU A 152 15.04 -10.55 -5.67
CA GLU A 152 14.77 -9.16 -5.96
C GLU A 152 14.29 -8.94 -7.40
N GLY A 153 14.98 -9.55 -8.36
CA GLY A 153 14.66 -9.49 -9.77
C GLY A 153 13.31 -10.14 -10.08
N ALA A 154 13.03 -11.33 -9.54
CA ALA A 154 11.71 -11.96 -9.70
C ALA A 154 10.59 -11.13 -9.05
N SER A 155 10.84 -10.48 -7.91
CA SER A 155 9.87 -9.60 -7.24
C SER A 155 9.58 -8.32 -8.05
N ARG A 156 10.57 -7.81 -8.79
CA ARG A 156 10.44 -6.65 -9.67
C ARG A 156 9.71 -6.97 -10.98
N LEU A 157 9.98 -8.14 -11.54
CA LEU A 157 9.35 -8.61 -12.78
C LEU A 157 7.93 -9.17 -12.56
N ARG A 158 7.57 -9.45 -11.31
CA ARG A 158 6.23 -9.95 -10.95
C ARG A 158 5.19 -8.83 -11.02
N GLY A 159 4.21 -9.02 -11.90
CA GLY A 159 3.05 -8.15 -12.04
C GLY A 159 3.29 -6.95 -12.97
N GLY A 160 2.29 -6.07 -13.07
CA GLY A 160 2.38 -4.88 -13.91
C GLY A 160 3.31 -3.81 -13.32
N ALA A 161 3.76 -2.89 -14.19
CA ALA A 161 4.53 -1.72 -13.77
C ALA A 161 3.79 -0.94 -12.66
N LYS A 162 4.44 -0.76 -11.50
CA LYS A 162 3.85 0.00 -10.39
C LYS A 162 3.84 1.48 -10.76
N ALA A 163 2.90 2.25 -10.20
CA ALA A 163 2.84 3.69 -10.41
C ALA A 163 4.18 4.40 -10.08
N LEU A 164 4.91 3.89 -9.08
CA LEU A 164 6.24 4.37 -8.73
C LEU A 164 7.28 4.13 -9.84
N ASP A 165 7.21 2.99 -10.54
CA ASP A 165 8.15 2.66 -11.62
C ASP A 165 7.89 3.55 -12.84
N VAL A 166 6.62 3.83 -13.15
CA VAL A 166 6.22 4.78 -14.20
C VAL A 166 6.72 6.19 -13.86
N TRP A 167 6.52 6.65 -12.62
CA TRP A 167 7.00 7.96 -12.18
C TRP A 167 8.53 8.07 -12.21
N ARG A 168 9.25 7.00 -11.85
CA ARG A 168 10.72 6.93 -11.96
C ARG A 168 11.17 7.03 -13.42
N LEU A 169 10.46 6.38 -14.34
CA LEU A 169 10.74 6.49 -15.78
C LEU A 169 10.51 7.92 -16.27
N GLU A 170 9.39 8.53 -15.91
CA GLU A 170 9.09 9.93 -16.25
C GLU A 170 10.18 10.88 -15.75
N THR A 171 10.59 10.74 -14.49
CA THR A 171 11.64 11.57 -13.88
C THR A 171 12.99 11.38 -14.59
N LYS A 172 13.38 10.14 -14.89
CA LYS A 172 14.62 9.84 -15.63
C LYS A 172 14.56 10.39 -17.06
N LEU A 173 13.40 10.32 -17.70
CA LEU A 173 13.18 10.85 -19.05
C LEU A 173 13.30 12.37 -19.07
N GLU A 174 12.68 13.08 -18.12
CA GLU A 174 12.85 14.53 -17.98
C GLU A 174 14.30 14.94 -17.72
N ALA A 175 15.01 14.20 -16.86
CA ALA A 175 16.42 14.44 -16.59
C ALA A 175 17.28 14.25 -17.84
N ALA A 176 17.04 13.18 -18.61
CA ALA A 176 17.72 12.91 -19.87
C ALA A 176 17.45 14.01 -20.91
N PHE A 177 16.19 14.43 -21.06
CA PHE A 177 15.82 15.53 -21.96
C PHE A 177 16.45 16.86 -21.55
N ARG A 178 16.48 17.18 -20.24
CA ARG A 178 17.18 18.36 -19.71
C ARG A 178 18.67 18.33 -20.07
N ALA A 179 19.34 17.20 -19.86
CA ALA A 179 20.75 17.02 -20.20
C ALA A 179 21.00 17.18 -21.71
N HIS A 180 20.11 16.65 -22.55
CA HIS A 180 20.28 16.74 -24.00
C HIS A 180 19.99 18.14 -24.54
N ARG A 181 19.01 18.87 -23.97
CA ARG A 181 18.70 20.27 -24.31
C ARG A 181 19.87 21.21 -23.99
N ILE A 182 20.57 20.98 -22.87
CA ILE A 182 21.77 21.76 -22.51
C ILE A 182 22.92 21.48 -23.49
N LYS A 183 23.14 20.22 -23.88
CA LYS A 183 24.15 19.86 -24.88
C LYS A 183 23.84 20.43 -26.27
N GLY A 184 22.57 20.40 -26.68
CA GLY A 184 22.10 21.02 -27.93
C GLY A 184 22.26 22.53 -27.93
N ALA A 185 21.91 23.22 -26.84
CA ALA A 185 22.12 24.66 -26.69
C ALA A 185 23.61 25.03 -26.69
N GLY A 186 24.48 24.21 -26.09
CA GLY A 186 25.93 24.38 -26.15
C GLY A 186 26.54 24.16 -27.54
N PHE A 187 25.95 23.27 -28.35
CA PHE A 187 26.36 23.04 -29.74
C PHE A 187 26.01 24.23 -30.64
N TRP A 188 24.78 24.74 -30.57
CA TRP A 188 24.36 25.93 -31.32
C TRP A 188 25.02 27.21 -30.80
N GLY A 189 25.31 27.32 -29.51
CA GLY A 189 26.05 28.47 -28.93
C GLY A 189 27.48 28.60 -29.42
N LYS A 190 28.16 27.49 -29.75
CA LYS A 190 29.50 27.50 -30.36
C LYS A 190 29.50 27.78 -31.87
N PHE A 191 28.39 27.49 -32.57
CA PHE A 191 28.23 27.76 -34.01
C PHE A 191 27.61 29.14 -34.32
N ALA A 192 26.89 29.75 -33.37
CA ALA A 192 26.25 31.05 -33.52
C ALA A 192 27.19 32.21 -33.93
N PRO A 193 28.44 32.35 -33.42
CA PRO A 193 29.26 33.51 -33.79
C PRO A 193 29.81 33.43 -35.23
N LYS A 194 29.78 32.26 -35.89
CA LYS A 194 30.29 32.10 -37.27
C LYS A 194 29.26 32.37 -38.36
N LEU A 195 27.96 32.32 -38.05
CA LEU A 195 26.88 32.63 -39.03
C LEU A 195 26.52 34.12 -39.07
N GLY A 196 26.91 34.91 -38.06
CA GLY A 196 26.65 36.36 -38.02
C GLY A 196 27.51 37.18 -38.98
N ASN A 197 28.68 36.67 -39.40
CA ASN A 197 29.61 37.42 -40.24
C ASN A 197 29.32 37.27 -41.75
N GLN A 198 28.80 36.12 -42.20
CA GLN A 198 28.42 35.93 -43.62
C GLN A 198 27.13 36.66 -44.02
N ARG A 199 26.28 37.04 -43.06
CA ARG A 199 25.05 37.80 -43.37
C ARG A 199 25.34 39.27 -43.72
N ARG A 200 26.48 39.83 -43.28
CA ARG A 200 26.88 41.20 -43.60
C ARG A 200 27.46 41.31 -45.01
N GLU A 201 28.20 40.30 -45.47
CA GLU A 201 28.77 40.26 -46.82
C GLU A 201 27.70 40.11 -47.92
N CYS A 202 26.66 39.29 -47.69
CA CYS A 202 25.55 39.17 -48.67
C CYS A 202 24.66 40.42 -48.75
N SER A 203 24.50 41.19 -47.67
CA SER A 203 23.68 42.42 -47.69
C SER A 203 24.39 43.58 -48.39
N ALA A 204 25.73 43.60 -48.43
CA ALA A 204 26.50 44.61 -49.16
C ALA A 204 26.45 44.38 -50.69
N MET A 205 26.34 43.11 -51.14
CA MET A 205 26.28 42.78 -52.57
C MET A 205 24.88 43.02 -53.17
N LEU A 206 23.81 42.90 -52.38
CA LEU A 206 22.42 43.13 -52.80
C LEU A 206 21.99 44.62 -52.75
N GLY A 207 22.72 45.48 -52.05
CA GLY A 207 22.43 46.91 -51.94
C GLY A 207 22.78 47.78 -53.16
N ILE A 208 23.43 47.21 -54.19
CA ILE A 208 23.85 47.94 -55.40
C ILE A 208 22.79 47.87 -56.52
N TYR A 209 21.82 46.94 -56.44
CA TYR A 209 20.90 46.67 -57.55
C TYR A 209 19.52 47.33 -57.50
N LEU A 210 19.20 48.12 -56.47
CA LEU A 210 17.92 48.82 -56.38
C LEU A 210 18.13 50.30 -56.06
N GLY A 211 18.61 51.04 -57.06
CA GLY A 211 18.46 52.50 -57.14
C GLY A 211 17.03 52.88 -57.55
N PRO A 212 16.53 54.04 -57.12
CA PRO A 212 15.11 54.37 -57.19
C PRO A 212 14.73 54.89 -58.58
N GLN A 213 13.69 54.31 -59.17
CA GLN A 213 12.76 54.99 -60.08
C GLN A 213 11.34 54.51 -59.81
#